data_AF-W4P4W6-F1
#
_entry.id   AF-W4P4W6-F1
#
_cell.length_a   1.000
_cell.length_b   1.000
_cell.length_c   1.000
_cell.angle_alpha   90.00
_cell.angle_beta   90.00
_cell.angle_gamma   90.00
#
_symmetry.space_group_name_H-M   'P 1'
#
loop_
_entity.id
_entity.type
_entity.pdbx_description
1 polymer ?
#
loop_
_entity_poly.entity_id
_entity_poly.type
_entity_poly.pdbx_seq_one_letter_code
_entity_poly.pdbx_strand_id
1 'polypeptide(L)'
;MKNIIHKNLYLSAYAGEGHYNDMDMLEIGRGLKFNEEIVHFGMWCIMSSPLLIGCDLATIPEPSLRLLKNRELIALNQDVLGLQAHVVQHDGESYVLVKDIKRRRGRERAVALYNPSDTAHTFVISFETLGLGGKAAVRDVVNCKDLGILEERIEYTVEPHSVAIWTLKADRRVEISLYEAEQAYLPCYNDLGVNPKQVRYAVSSNCSGGIKVAYLGGRPENYAQWKDVYSDKGGEYKMTVAYCAERDCRLEVTVNGKKRVVSVKSSGGKDRVASIVLPIELKAGYNDIRMGNAYSWAPDID
;
A
#
# COMPACT_ATOMS: atom_id res chain seq x y z
N MET A 1 -0.82 3.45 -18.68
CA MET A 1 0.05 3.13 -17.54
C MET A 1 -0.38 3.80 -16.23
N LYS A 2 -0.32 5.13 -16.08
CA LYS A 2 -0.74 5.86 -14.85
C LYS A 2 -2.09 5.39 -14.28
N ASN A 3 -3.11 5.28 -15.14
CA ASN A 3 -4.44 4.82 -14.72
C ASN A 3 -4.48 3.39 -14.18
N ILE A 4 -3.66 2.48 -14.73
CA ILE A 4 -3.59 1.08 -14.28
C ILE A 4 -2.93 1.01 -12.91
N ILE A 5 -1.79 1.71 -12.75
CA ILE A 5 -1.10 1.82 -11.46
C ILE A 5 -2.06 2.39 -10.41
N HIS A 6 -2.73 3.51 -10.73
CA HIS A 6 -3.67 4.16 -9.82
C HIS A 6 -4.81 3.23 -9.37
N LYS A 7 -5.40 2.45 -10.28
CA LYS A 7 -6.43 1.45 -9.93
C LYS A 7 -5.90 0.34 -9.01
N ASN A 8 -4.62 0.00 -9.11
CA ASN A 8 -4.02 -1.08 -8.35
C ASN A 8 -3.41 -0.64 -6.99
N LEU A 9 -3.22 0.67 -6.74
CA LEU A 9 -2.52 1.20 -5.56
C LEU A 9 -3.02 0.61 -4.23
N TYR A 10 -4.34 0.53 -4.06
CA TYR A 10 -4.99 0.14 -2.80
C TYR A 10 -5.45 -1.33 -2.78
N LEU A 11 -4.93 -2.14 -3.71
CA LEU A 11 -5.29 -3.57 -3.83
C LEU A 11 -4.23 -4.51 -3.23
N SER A 12 -3.27 -3.99 -2.46
CA SER A 12 -2.19 -4.80 -1.89
C SER A 12 -2.70 -5.94 -1.00
N ALA A 13 -3.82 -5.73 -0.30
CA ALA A 13 -4.43 -6.72 0.60
C ALA A 13 -5.04 -7.94 -0.13
N TYR A 14 -5.13 -7.91 -1.46
CA TYR A 14 -5.64 -8.99 -2.31
C TYR A 14 -4.53 -9.81 -2.97
N ALA A 15 -3.26 -9.35 -2.87
CA ALA A 15 -2.12 -10.00 -3.50
C ALA A 15 -1.33 -10.85 -2.48
N GLY A 16 -1.19 -12.13 -2.77
CA GLY A 16 -0.48 -13.12 -1.96
C GLY A 16 -1.05 -14.53 -2.13
N GLU A 17 -0.34 -15.54 -1.61
CA GLU A 17 -0.83 -16.93 -1.53
C GLU A 17 -1.32 -17.50 -2.88
N GLY A 18 -0.64 -17.17 -3.98
CA GLY A 18 -0.97 -17.64 -5.32
C GLY A 18 -2.01 -16.80 -6.08
N HIS A 19 -2.53 -15.73 -5.47
CA HIS A 19 -3.43 -14.77 -6.11
C HIS A 19 -2.73 -13.42 -6.26
N TYR A 20 -2.73 -12.85 -7.45
CA TYR A 20 -2.04 -11.60 -7.74
C TYR A 20 -2.93 -10.69 -8.58
N ASN A 21 -2.83 -9.38 -8.33
CA ASN A 21 -3.53 -8.39 -9.14
C ASN A 21 -2.85 -8.32 -10.51
N ASP A 22 -3.61 -8.64 -11.56
CA ASP A 22 -3.12 -8.56 -12.93
C ASP A 22 -3.26 -7.13 -13.46
N MET A 23 -2.13 -6.48 -13.70
CA MET A 23 -2.07 -5.13 -14.24
C MET A 23 -2.09 -5.12 -15.78
N ASP A 24 -2.32 -6.26 -16.44
CA ASP A 24 -2.25 -6.46 -17.90
C ASP A 24 -0.81 -6.61 -18.43
N MET A 25 -0.67 -6.89 -19.72
CA MET A 25 0.60 -7.21 -20.38
C MET A 25 1.62 -6.06 -20.38
N LEU A 26 2.90 -6.43 -20.46
CA LEU A 26 4.03 -5.52 -20.60
C LEU A 26 4.13 -4.98 -22.03
N GLU A 27 4.23 -3.65 -22.14
CA GLU A 27 4.30 -2.89 -23.40
C GLU A 27 5.74 -2.37 -23.65
N ILE A 28 6.73 -3.07 -23.09
CA ILE A 28 8.14 -2.67 -23.14
C ILE A 28 8.68 -2.86 -24.57
N GLY A 29 9.34 -1.84 -25.11
CA GLY A 29 9.85 -1.81 -26.48
C GLY A 29 8.80 -1.42 -27.54
N ARG A 30 7.60 -0.96 -27.14
CA ARG A 30 6.48 -0.63 -28.05
C ARG A 30 6.26 0.88 -28.24
N GLY A 31 7.29 1.69 -28.01
CA GLY A 31 7.30 3.13 -28.34
C GLY A 31 7.13 4.10 -27.17
N LEU A 32 7.16 3.60 -25.93
CA LEU A 32 7.25 4.45 -24.73
C LEU A 32 8.63 5.10 -24.62
N LYS A 33 8.72 6.25 -23.93
CA LYS A 33 10.04 6.78 -23.55
C LYS A 33 10.69 5.82 -22.56
N PHE A 34 12.02 5.74 -22.57
CA PHE A 34 12.73 4.75 -21.75
C PHE A 34 12.48 4.92 -20.24
N ASN A 35 12.33 6.15 -19.74
CA ASN A 35 11.95 6.39 -18.34
C ASN A 35 10.53 5.88 -18.02
N GLU A 36 9.60 5.99 -18.95
CA GLU A 36 8.25 5.43 -18.81
C GLU A 36 8.27 3.90 -18.89
N GLU A 37 9.15 3.30 -19.70
CA GLU A 37 9.38 1.84 -19.68
C GLU A 37 9.89 1.37 -18.31
N ILE A 38 10.79 2.13 -17.68
CA ILE A 38 11.27 1.86 -16.31
C ILE A 38 10.11 1.95 -15.32
N VAL A 39 9.24 2.96 -15.42
CA VAL A 39 8.02 3.04 -14.60
C VAL A 39 7.15 1.81 -14.81
N HIS A 40 6.89 1.44 -16.07
CA HIS A 40 6.04 0.30 -16.42
C HIS A 40 6.56 -0.99 -15.79
N PHE A 41 7.77 -1.38 -16.14
CA PHE A 41 8.35 -2.64 -15.69
C PHE A 41 8.61 -2.63 -14.18
N GLY A 42 9.12 -1.52 -13.66
CA GLY A 42 9.42 -1.36 -12.24
C GLY A 42 8.18 -1.44 -11.35
N MET A 43 7.09 -0.78 -11.73
CA MET A 43 5.85 -0.80 -10.97
C MET A 43 5.18 -2.18 -11.03
N TRP A 44 5.17 -2.86 -12.18
CA TRP A 44 4.70 -4.25 -12.27
C TRP A 44 5.51 -5.17 -11.37
N CYS A 45 6.83 -4.96 -11.30
CA CYS A 45 7.70 -5.75 -10.44
C CYS A 45 7.43 -5.51 -8.95
N ILE A 46 7.41 -4.25 -8.49
CA ILE A 46 7.24 -3.96 -7.06
C ILE A 46 5.81 -4.24 -6.58
N MET A 47 4.81 -4.09 -7.45
CA MET A 47 3.41 -4.42 -7.15
C MET A 47 3.08 -5.91 -7.34
N SER A 48 4.06 -6.74 -7.72
CA SER A 48 3.91 -8.20 -7.86
C SER A 48 2.84 -8.62 -8.88
N SER A 49 2.66 -7.84 -9.94
CA SER A 49 1.82 -8.22 -11.08
C SER A 49 2.48 -9.35 -11.88
N PRO A 50 1.70 -10.24 -12.53
CA PRO A 50 2.23 -11.11 -13.57
C PRO A 50 3.05 -10.33 -14.61
N LEU A 51 4.19 -10.90 -15.03
CA LEU A 51 5.09 -10.31 -16.02
C LEU A 51 4.88 -10.97 -17.39
N LEU A 52 3.75 -10.65 -18.03
CA LEU A 52 3.39 -11.18 -19.35
C LEU A 52 3.94 -10.27 -20.45
N ILE A 53 4.93 -10.74 -21.22
CA ILE A 53 5.56 -9.94 -22.29
C ILE A 53 4.60 -9.81 -23.48
N GLY A 54 4.24 -8.57 -23.82
CA GLY A 54 3.35 -8.23 -24.93
C GLY A 54 4.04 -7.70 -26.19
N CYS A 55 5.38 -7.74 -26.28
CA CYS A 55 6.13 -7.20 -27.42
C CYS A 55 6.75 -8.27 -28.33
N ASP A 56 7.14 -7.85 -29.54
CA ASP A 56 7.88 -8.70 -30.47
C ASP A 56 9.35 -8.80 -30.05
N LEU A 57 9.74 -9.96 -29.52
CA LEU A 57 11.10 -10.23 -29.07
C LEU A 57 12.12 -10.27 -30.21
N ALA A 58 11.70 -10.43 -31.48
CA ALA A 58 12.61 -10.41 -32.62
C ALA A 58 13.11 -8.99 -32.95
N THR A 59 12.36 -7.96 -32.56
CA THR A 59 12.60 -6.56 -32.95
C THR A 59 12.73 -5.60 -31.76
N ILE A 60 12.69 -6.11 -30.52
CA ILE A 60 12.80 -5.30 -29.31
C ILE A 60 14.13 -4.51 -29.27
N PRO A 61 14.09 -3.20 -28.97
CA PRO A 61 15.30 -2.40 -28.77
C PRO A 61 16.17 -2.95 -27.63
N GLU A 62 17.50 -2.92 -27.80
CA GLU A 62 18.46 -3.41 -26.81
C GLU A 62 18.29 -2.79 -25.40
N PRO A 63 18.04 -1.47 -25.23
CA PRO A 63 17.76 -0.91 -23.91
C PRO A 63 16.52 -1.51 -23.24
N SER A 64 15.44 -1.70 -24.00
CA SER A 64 14.18 -2.29 -23.54
C SER A 64 14.34 -3.77 -23.18
N LEU A 65 15.10 -4.53 -23.99
CA LEU A 65 15.44 -5.92 -23.68
C LEU A 65 16.29 -6.04 -22.41
N ARG A 66 17.24 -5.12 -22.21
CA ARG A 66 18.05 -5.07 -20.99
C ARG A 66 17.20 -4.79 -19.76
N LEU A 67 16.23 -3.88 -19.88
CA LEU A 67 15.26 -3.61 -18.82
C LEU A 67 14.45 -4.86 -18.48
N LEU A 68 13.88 -5.55 -19.47
CA LEU A 68 13.15 -6.82 -19.27
C LEU A 68 14.00 -7.93 -18.64
N LYS A 69 15.34 -7.85 -18.77
CA LYS A 69 16.29 -8.79 -18.19
C LYS A 69 16.88 -8.32 -16.85
N ASN A 70 16.43 -7.20 -16.29
CA ASN A 70 16.93 -6.69 -15.02
C ASN A 70 16.59 -7.69 -13.90
N ARG A 71 17.62 -8.42 -13.43
CA ARG A 71 17.48 -9.48 -12.44
C ARG A 71 17.03 -8.97 -11.07
N GLU A 72 17.36 -7.74 -10.70
CA GLU A 72 17.00 -7.20 -9.38
C GLU A 72 15.53 -6.77 -9.34
N LEU A 73 15.02 -6.16 -10.42
CA LEU A 73 13.58 -5.91 -10.57
C LEU A 73 12.78 -7.22 -10.62
N ILE A 74 13.23 -8.20 -11.41
CA ILE A 74 12.57 -9.52 -11.46
C ILE A 74 12.61 -10.20 -10.08
N ALA A 75 13.72 -10.10 -9.33
CA ALA A 75 13.80 -10.66 -7.99
C ALA A 75 12.82 -9.99 -7.01
N LEU A 76 12.51 -8.70 -7.17
CA LEU A 76 11.43 -8.06 -6.40
C LEU A 76 10.07 -8.64 -6.74
N ASN A 77 9.79 -8.90 -8.01
CA ASN A 77 8.54 -9.50 -8.46
C ASN A 77 8.39 -10.94 -7.97
N GLN A 78 9.48 -11.71 -8.04
CA GLN A 78 9.55 -13.13 -7.69
C GLN A 78 9.94 -13.38 -6.23
N ASP A 79 9.80 -12.36 -5.37
CA ASP A 79 10.12 -12.50 -3.96
C ASP A 79 9.24 -13.57 -3.30
N VAL A 80 9.84 -14.38 -2.44
CA VAL A 80 9.20 -15.54 -1.80
C VAL A 80 7.98 -15.18 -0.96
N LEU A 81 7.82 -13.93 -0.54
CA LEU A 81 6.65 -13.49 0.21
C LEU A 81 5.43 -13.20 -0.68
N GLY A 82 5.63 -12.99 -2.00
CA GLY A 82 4.54 -12.72 -2.95
C GLY A 82 3.70 -11.47 -2.62
N LEU A 83 4.24 -10.51 -1.86
CA LEU A 83 3.49 -9.34 -1.41
C LEU A 83 3.50 -8.24 -2.49
N GLN A 84 2.36 -7.59 -2.69
CA GLN A 84 2.29 -6.31 -3.40
C GLN A 84 2.76 -5.17 -2.48
N ALA A 85 3.49 -4.20 -3.03
CA ALA A 85 3.81 -2.97 -2.30
C ALA A 85 2.56 -2.11 -2.05
N HIS A 86 2.45 -1.57 -0.84
CA HIS A 86 1.38 -0.67 -0.41
C HIS A 86 1.90 0.75 -0.26
N VAL A 87 1.01 1.72 -0.40
CA VAL A 87 1.29 3.14 -0.17
C VAL A 87 1.52 3.39 1.32
N VAL A 88 2.58 4.13 1.64
CA VAL A 88 2.87 4.61 3.01
C VAL A 88 2.97 6.13 3.11
N GLN A 89 3.06 6.81 1.96
CA GLN A 89 2.99 8.26 1.87
C GLN A 89 2.54 8.62 0.46
N HIS A 90 1.78 9.71 0.35
CA HIS A 90 1.49 10.38 -0.91
C HIS A 90 1.61 11.89 -0.72
N ASP A 91 2.02 12.60 -1.76
CA ASP A 91 2.03 14.05 -1.80
C ASP A 91 1.65 14.51 -3.22
N GLY A 92 0.52 15.21 -3.34
CA GLY A 92 -0.09 15.53 -4.63
C GLY A 92 -0.36 14.27 -5.45
N GLU A 93 0.33 14.13 -6.59
CA GLU A 93 0.21 12.95 -7.45
C GLU A 93 1.30 11.89 -7.19
N SER A 94 2.25 12.15 -6.30
CA SER A 94 3.43 11.30 -6.07
C SER A 94 3.22 10.34 -4.91
N TYR A 95 3.77 9.12 -5.03
CA TYR A 95 3.53 8.04 -4.07
C TYR A 95 4.84 7.39 -3.60
N VAL A 96 4.90 7.05 -2.32
CA VAL A 96 5.90 6.16 -1.74
C VAL A 96 5.25 4.81 -1.48
N LEU A 97 5.76 3.76 -2.11
CA LEU A 97 5.28 2.39 -1.92
C LEU A 97 6.36 1.54 -1.26
N VAL A 98 5.96 0.58 -0.44
CA VAL A 98 6.89 -0.33 0.24
C VAL A 98 6.32 -1.75 0.35
N LYS A 99 7.21 -2.75 0.26
CA LYS A 99 6.90 -4.12 0.67
C LYS A 99 8.04 -4.76 1.45
N ASP A 100 7.67 -5.72 2.28
CA ASP A 100 8.64 -6.67 2.82
C ASP A 100 9.14 -7.59 1.71
N ILE A 101 10.42 -7.92 1.78
CA ILE A 101 11.05 -8.89 0.86
C ILE A 101 11.85 -9.91 1.68
N LYS A 102 11.96 -11.14 1.17
CA LYS A 102 12.67 -12.31 1.72
C LYS A 102 12.08 -12.84 3.02
N ARG A 103 11.82 -11.97 3.99
CA ARG A 103 11.27 -12.29 5.31
C ARG A 103 10.30 -11.18 5.74
N ARG A 104 9.08 -11.56 6.10
CA ARG A 104 8.14 -10.63 6.73
C ARG A 104 8.74 -10.06 8.02
N ARG A 105 8.54 -8.76 8.26
CA ARG A 105 9.18 -8.02 9.36
C ARG A 105 10.71 -8.08 9.33
N GLY A 106 11.30 -8.43 8.18
CA GLY A 106 12.74 -8.37 7.96
C GLY A 106 13.23 -6.93 7.97
N ARG A 107 14.52 -6.77 8.25
CA ARG A 107 15.23 -5.47 8.21
C ARG A 107 15.58 -5.01 6.80
N GLU A 108 15.16 -5.76 5.79
CA GLU A 108 15.31 -5.41 4.38
C GLU A 108 13.91 -5.23 3.76
N ARG A 109 13.68 -4.10 3.09
CA ARG A 109 12.41 -3.77 2.41
C ARG A 109 12.68 -3.21 1.03
N ALA A 110 11.73 -3.39 0.11
CA ALA A 110 11.74 -2.73 -1.19
C ALA A 110 10.91 -1.45 -1.12
N VAL A 111 11.40 -0.35 -1.68
CA VAL A 111 10.79 0.98 -1.66
C VAL A 111 10.73 1.53 -3.08
N ALA A 112 9.59 2.09 -3.49
CA ALA A 112 9.45 2.84 -4.73
C ALA A 112 9.05 4.28 -4.43
N LEU A 113 9.74 5.23 -5.06
CA LEU A 113 9.39 6.65 -5.12
C LEU A 113 8.85 6.93 -6.51
N TYR A 114 7.53 7.02 -6.64
CA TYR A 114 6.84 7.11 -7.92
C TYR A 114 6.32 8.52 -8.17
N ASN A 115 6.82 9.17 -9.22
CA ASN A 115 6.38 10.49 -9.66
C ASN A 115 5.69 10.39 -11.03
N PRO A 116 4.34 10.36 -11.09
CA PRO A 116 3.58 10.40 -12.33
C PRO A 116 3.29 11.81 -12.84
N SER A 117 3.74 12.85 -12.15
CA SER A 117 3.44 14.24 -12.50
C SER A 117 4.34 14.77 -13.61
N ASP A 118 3.99 15.92 -14.15
CA ASP A 118 4.75 16.62 -15.20
C ASP A 118 5.91 17.45 -14.64
N THR A 119 6.11 17.50 -13.32
CA THR A 119 7.19 18.24 -12.67
C THR A 119 8.03 17.33 -11.78
N ALA A 120 9.31 17.67 -11.60
CA ALA A 120 10.15 16.95 -10.65
C ALA A 120 9.56 17.07 -9.23
N HIS A 121 9.69 16.00 -8.45
CA HIS A 121 9.16 15.93 -7.08
C HIS A 121 10.24 15.45 -6.13
N THR A 122 10.43 16.17 -5.01
CA THR A 122 11.38 15.80 -3.96
C THR A 122 10.64 15.09 -2.84
N PHE A 123 10.92 13.79 -2.69
CA PHE A 123 10.39 12.99 -1.60
C PHE A 123 11.21 13.21 -0.34
N VAL A 124 10.51 13.42 0.78
CA VAL A 124 11.07 13.40 2.14
C VAL A 124 10.27 12.38 2.95
N ILE A 125 10.91 11.28 3.34
CA ILE A 125 10.26 10.14 4.00
C ILE A 125 11.17 9.62 5.12
N SER A 126 10.62 9.53 6.34
CA SER A 126 11.35 8.98 7.48
C SER A 126 11.48 7.46 7.38
N PHE A 127 12.52 6.89 7.95
CA PHE A 127 12.65 5.44 8.04
C PHE A 127 11.55 4.80 8.89
N GLU A 128 11.01 5.53 9.87
CA GLU A 128 9.90 5.07 10.70
C GLU A 128 8.63 4.81 9.86
N THR A 129 8.29 5.71 8.93
CA THR A 129 7.19 5.50 7.98
C THR A 129 7.45 4.27 7.08
N LEU A 130 8.72 3.99 6.78
CA LEU A 130 9.15 2.76 6.10
C LEU A 130 9.25 1.55 7.04
N GLY A 131 8.89 1.66 8.31
CA GLY A 131 9.02 0.59 9.32
C GLY A 131 10.47 0.14 9.57
N LEU A 132 11.44 0.99 9.28
CA LEU A 132 12.88 0.77 9.42
C LEU A 132 13.45 1.69 10.51
N GLY A 133 14.61 1.35 11.05
CA GLY A 133 15.31 2.20 12.02
C GLY A 133 16.82 1.99 12.03
N GLY A 134 17.54 3.03 12.43
CA GLY A 134 19.00 3.08 12.36
C GLY A 134 19.50 3.49 10.97
N LYS A 135 20.70 3.03 10.63
CA LYS A 135 21.30 3.24 9.30
C LYS A 135 20.75 2.22 8.31
N ALA A 136 20.63 2.59 7.04
CA ALA A 136 20.21 1.67 5.99
C ALA A 136 21.14 1.73 4.78
N ALA A 137 21.66 0.57 4.38
CA ALA A 137 22.33 0.43 3.09
C ALA A 137 21.29 0.44 1.96
N VAL A 138 21.53 1.26 0.94
CA VAL A 138 20.59 1.50 -0.16
C VAL A 138 21.15 0.91 -1.45
N ARG A 139 20.35 0.07 -2.10
CA ARG A 139 20.64 -0.53 -3.40
C ARG A 139 19.61 -0.06 -4.41
N ASP A 140 20.04 0.64 -5.44
CA ASP A 140 19.24 0.96 -6.61
C ASP A 140 19.11 -0.26 -7.51
N VAL A 141 17.90 -0.83 -7.57
CA VAL A 141 17.63 -2.04 -8.34
C VAL A 141 17.33 -1.75 -9.82
N VAL A 142 17.00 -0.50 -10.17
CA VAL A 142 16.82 -0.09 -11.57
C VAL A 142 18.16 -0.01 -12.26
N ASN A 143 19.12 0.66 -11.61
CA ASN A 143 20.47 0.87 -12.16
C ASN A 143 21.49 -0.17 -11.69
N CYS A 144 21.08 -1.12 -10.84
CA CYS A 144 21.96 -2.12 -10.24
C CYS A 144 23.20 -1.48 -9.60
N LYS A 145 22.98 -0.48 -8.74
CA LYS A 145 24.05 0.32 -8.12
C LYS A 145 23.83 0.51 -6.61
N ASP A 146 24.92 0.45 -5.84
CA ASP A 146 24.88 0.81 -4.42
C ASP A 146 24.91 2.32 -4.28
N LEU A 147 23.98 2.88 -3.51
CA LEU A 147 23.87 4.32 -3.26
C LEU A 147 24.48 4.74 -1.91
N GLY A 148 25.10 3.80 -1.20
CA GLY A 148 25.72 4.04 0.11
C GLY A 148 24.75 3.80 1.27
N ILE A 149 24.98 4.51 2.37
CA ILE A 149 24.23 4.37 3.61
C ILE A 149 23.50 5.68 3.88
N LEU A 150 22.19 5.58 4.12
CA LEU A 150 21.36 6.69 4.58
C LEU A 150 21.07 6.54 6.08
N GLU A 151 20.83 7.67 6.73
CA GLU A 151 20.49 7.76 8.14
C GLU A 151 19.16 8.50 8.28
N GLU A 152 18.25 7.98 9.12
CA GLU A 152 16.99 8.60 9.55
C GLU A 152 15.89 8.80 8.48
N ARG A 153 16.23 9.25 7.27
CA ARG A 153 15.28 9.57 6.22
C ARG A 153 15.85 9.41 4.81
N ILE A 154 14.97 9.34 3.83
CA ILE A 154 15.29 9.55 2.42
C ILE A 154 14.92 11.00 2.07
N GLU A 155 15.81 11.66 1.34
CA GLU A 155 15.56 12.92 0.65
C GLU A 155 16.04 12.75 -0.80
N TYR A 156 15.11 12.65 -1.75
CA TYR A 156 15.45 12.31 -3.13
C TYR A 156 14.48 12.91 -4.14
N THR A 157 15.02 13.53 -5.18
CA THR A 157 14.23 14.10 -6.29
C THR A 157 14.06 13.07 -7.39
N VAL A 158 12.80 12.83 -7.78
CA VAL A 158 12.45 12.00 -8.93
C VAL A 158 11.91 12.92 -10.03
N GLU A 159 12.49 12.81 -11.21
CA GLU A 159 12.09 13.56 -12.40
C GLU A 159 10.63 13.25 -12.82
N PRO A 160 10.01 14.07 -13.69
CA PRO A 160 8.70 13.79 -14.24
C PRO A 160 8.60 12.39 -14.85
N HIS A 161 7.42 11.78 -14.73
CA HIS A 161 7.09 10.47 -15.31
C HIS A 161 8.14 9.38 -15.02
N SER A 162 8.67 9.37 -13.80
CA SER A 162 9.79 8.50 -13.42
C SER A 162 9.55 7.81 -12.09
N VAL A 163 10.34 6.77 -11.84
CA VAL A 163 10.34 6.02 -10.57
C VAL A 163 11.77 5.74 -10.14
N ALA A 164 12.03 5.84 -8.84
CA ALA A 164 13.21 5.24 -8.22
C ALA A 164 12.76 4.01 -7.43
N ILE A 165 13.40 2.86 -7.64
CA ILE A 165 13.07 1.63 -6.91
C ILE A 165 14.33 1.10 -6.26
N TRP A 166 14.28 0.96 -4.94
CA TRP A 166 15.43 0.59 -4.13
C TRP A 166 15.11 -0.58 -3.20
N THR A 167 16.15 -1.30 -2.78
CA THR A 167 16.09 -2.08 -1.54
C THR A 167 16.86 -1.37 -0.45
N LEU A 168 16.28 -1.31 0.74
CA LEU A 168 16.86 -0.71 1.93
C LEU A 168 17.07 -1.80 2.97
N LYS A 169 18.33 -2.01 3.38
CA LYS A 169 18.71 -2.92 4.45
C LYS A 169 19.14 -2.13 5.67
N ALA A 170 18.22 -1.99 6.63
CA ALA A 170 18.43 -1.24 7.86
C ALA A 170 19.06 -2.06 8.99
N ASP A 171 19.51 -1.37 10.03
CA ASP A 171 19.99 -1.99 11.27
C ASP A 171 18.89 -2.84 11.93
N ARG A 172 17.67 -2.28 12.03
CA ARG A 172 16.51 -2.94 12.66
C ARG A 172 15.19 -2.67 11.95
N ARG A 173 14.24 -3.55 12.20
CA ARG A 173 12.81 -3.35 11.92
C ARG A 173 12.17 -2.57 13.08
N VAL A 174 11.26 -1.66 12.76
CA VAL A 174 10.45 -0.92 13.74
C VAL A 174 9.00 -1.39 13.69
N GLU A 175 8.35 -1.54 14.83
CA GLU A 175 6.90 -1.75 14.95
C GLU A 175 6.18 -0.44 14.59
N ILE A 176 5.32 -0.50 13.57
CA ILE A 176 4.51 0.65 13.17
C ILE A 176 3.22 0.67 13.99
N SER A 177 2.69 1.86 14.26
CA SER A 177 1.46 2.06 15.01
C SER A 177 0.30 2.59 14.15
N LEU A 178 0.53 2.83 12.86
CA LEU A 178 -0.44 3.36 11.92
C LEU A 178 -0.73 2.32 10.83
N TYR A 179 -2.01 2.08 10.59
CA TYR A 179 -2.52 1.17 9.57
C TYR A 179 -3.66 1.89 8.86
N GLU A 180 -3.44 2.30 7.62
CA GLU A 180 -4.42 3.08 6.85
C GLU A 180 -5.63 2.23 6.42
N ALA A 181 -6.81 2.85 6.31
CA ALA A 181 -8.01 2.19 5.80
C ALA A 181 -7.84 1.62 4.39
N GLU A 182 -7.10 2.31 3.52
CA GLU A 182 -6.81 1.85 2.16
C GLU A 182 -5.87 0.64 2.07
N GLN A 183 -5.35 0.16 3.20
CA GLN A 183 -4.59 -1.09 3.28
C GLN A 183 -5.46 -2.28 3.72
N ALA A 184 -6.72 -2.04 4.09
CA ALA A 184 -7.62 -3.09 4.54
C ALA A 184 -8.12 -3.95 3.37
N TYR A 185 -8.24 -5.26 3.59
CA TYR A 185 -8.99 -6.15 2.69
C TYR A 185 -10.49 -5.91 2.83
N LEU A 186 -11.20 -5.79 1.71
CA LEU A 186 -12.65 -5.58 1.66
C LEU A 186 -13.31 -6.76 0.91
N PRO A 187 -13.91 -7.75 1.59
CA PRO A 187 -14.44 -8.95 0.93
C PRO A 187 -15.54 -8.67 -0.09
N CYS A 188 -16.28 -7.57 0.11
CA CYS A 188 -17.35 -7.19 -0.79
C CYS A 188 -16.88 -6.31 -1.96
N TYR A 189 -15.62 -5.85 -1.99
CA TYR A 189 -15.16 -4.89 -3.00
C TYR A 189 -15.17 -5.44 -4.42
N ASN A 190 -15.53 -4.58 -5.37
CA ASN A 190 -15.32 -4.76 -6.80
C ASN A 190 -15.37 -3.37 -7.48
N ASP A 191 -14.70 -3.24 -8.63
CA ASP A 191 -14.67 -2.00 -9.42
C ASP A 191 -15.59 -2.07 -10.65
N LEU A 192 -16.72 -2.80 -10.56
CA LEU A 192 -17.65 -2.98 -11.69
C LEU A 192 -18.53 -1.74 -11.96
N GLY A 193 -18.63 -0.81 -10.99
CA GLY A 193 -19.42 0.42 -11.12
C GLY A 193 -20.94 0.23 -11.13
N VAL A 194 -21.45 -0.98 -10.90
CA VAL A 194 -22.89 -1.30 -11.00
C VAL A 194 -23.70 -0.97 -9.74
N ASN A 195 -23.06 -0.95 -8.56
CA ASN A 195 -23.72 -0.68 -7.29
C ASN A 195 -23.21 0.65 -6.68
N PRO A 196 -24.05 1.68 -6.55
CA PRO A 196 -23.62 2.98 -6.02
C PRO A 196 -23.28 2.96 -4.52
N LYS A 197 -23.70 1.93 -3.78
CA LYS A 197 -23.40 1.73 -2.34
C LYS A 197 -22.43 0.57 -2.11
N GLN A 198 -21.60 0.29 -3.10
CA GLN A 198 -20.51 -0.67 -3.00
C GLN A 198 -19.42 -0.15 -2.06
N VAL A 199 -18.93 -1.00 -1.15
CA VAL A 199 -17.74 -0.69 -0.34
C VAL A 199 -16.55 -0.43 -1.25
N ARG A 200 -15.79 0.63 -0.96
CA ARG A 200 -14.69 1.10 -1.82
C ARG A 200 -13.71 1.99 -1.06
N TYR A 201 -12.49 2.03 -1.58
CA TYR A 201 -11.53 3.10 -1.29
C TYR A 201 -11.99 4.36 -2.02
N ALA A 202 -12.26 5.43 -1.28
CA ALA A 202 -12.81 6.67 -1.80
C ALA A 202 -11.91 7.85 -1.44
N VAL A 203 -11.73 8.77 -2.38
CA VAL A 203 -10.98 10.01 -2.13
C VAL A 203 -11.69 10.83 -1.05
N SER A 204 -10.91 11.26 -0.05
CA SER A 204 -11.32 12.20 0.98
C SER A 204 -10.11 13.01 1.40
N SER A 205 -10.01 14.26 0.94
CA SER A 205 -8.79 15.08 1.07
C SER A 205 -8.36 15.39 2.51
N ASN A 206 -9.26 15.23 3.47
CA ASN A 206 -9.00 15.49 4.89
C ASN A 206 -8.64 14.21 5.68
N CYS A 207 -8.80 13.04 5.08
CA CYS A 207 -8.35 11.76 5.65
C CYS A 207 -6.82 11.65 5.55
N SER A 208 -6.23 10.88 6.46
CA SER A 208 -4.86 10.40 6.27
C SER A 208 -4.78 9.67 4.94
N GLY A 209 -3.66 9.78 4.23
CA GLY A 209 -3.56 9.15 2.92
C GLY A 209 -4.49 9.72 1.83
N GLY A 210 -5.36 10.69 2.13
CA GLY A 210 -6.32 11.26 1.18
C GLY A 210 -7.41 10.27 0.75
N ILE A 211 -7.52 9.12 1.41
CA ILE A 211 -8.41 8.01 1.07
C ILE A 211 -9.12 7.54 2.33
N LYS A 212 -10.34 7.03 2.18
CA LYS A 212 -11.09 6.36 3.24
C LYS A 212 -11.78 5.12 2.70
N VAL A 213 -12.13 4.19 3.57
CA VAL A 213 -13.05 3.10 3.23
C VAL A 213 -14.48 3.58 3.45
N ALA A 214 -15.23 3.74 2.35
CA ALA A 214 -16.61 4.21 2.35
C ALA A 214 -17.61 3.06 2.14
N TYR A 215 -18.86 3.28 2.57
CA TYR A 215 -19.98 2.32 2.43
C TYR A 215 -19.73 0.99 3.14
N LEU A 216 -19.21 1.06 4.37
CA LEU A 216 -18.90 -0.10 5.19
C LEU A 216 -20.11 -0.57 6.01
N GLY A 217 -20.27 -1.88 6.22
CA GLY A 217 -21.36 -2.47 7.00
C GLY A 217 -22.67 -2.67 6.23
N GLY A 218 -23.80 -2.69 6.95
CA GLY A 218 -25.13 -2.99 6.44
C GLY A 218 -25.41 -4.48 6.22
N ARG A 219 -24.39 -5.33 6.30
CA ARG A 219 -24.47 -6.80 6.25
C ARG A 219 -23.21 -7.46 6.82
N PRO A 220 -23.27 -8.70 7.33
CA PRO A 220 -22.14 -9.37 7.98
C PRO A 220 -20.88 -9.51 7.10
N GLU A 221 -21.04 -9.63 5.79
CA GLU A 221 -19.93 -9.86 4.84
C GLU A 221 -19.22 -8.55 4.44
N ASN A 222 -19.79 -7.39 4.78
CA ASN A 222 -19.24 -6.08 4.40
C ASN A 222 -18.43 -5.46 5.56
N TYR A 223 -17.18 -5.90 5.69
CA TYR A 223 -16.22 -5.41 6.68
C TYR A 223 -14.88 -5.06 6.03
N ALA A 224 -14.08 -4.26 6.74
CA ALA A 224 -12.69 -3.97 6.44
C ALA A 224 -11.83 -4.85 7.36
N GLN A 225 -10.77 -5.44 6.83
CA GLN A 225 -9.93 -6.39 7.56
C GLN A 225 -8.44 -6.08 7.36
N TRP A 226 -7.73 -5.92 8.47
CA TRP A 226 -6.28 -5.88 8.52
C TRP A 226 -5.80 -7.20 9.14
N LYS A 227 -5.17 -8.05 8.33
CA LYS A 227 -4.68 -9.38 8.74
C LYS A 227 -3.28 -9.34 9.37
N ASP A 228 -2.57 -8.24 9.14
CA ASP A 228 -1.14 -8.12 9.41
C ASP A 228 -0.81 -7.06 10.49
N VAL A 229 -1.76 -6.78 11.39
CA VAL A 229 -1.50 -5.91 12.54
C VAL A 229 -0.53 -6.63 13.47
N TYR A 230 0.63 -6.04 13.73
CA TYR A 230 1.73 -6.73 14.37
C TYR A 230 2.07 -6.07 15.71
N SER A 231 2.34 -6.89 16.73
CA SER A 231 2.82 -6.45 18.04
C SER A 231 3.97 -7.34 18.50
N ASP A 232 5.11 -6.77 18.89
CA ASP A 232 6.26 -7.56 19.37
C ASP A 232 5.95 -8.27 20.70
N LYS A 233 5.21 -7.61 21.59
CA LYS A 233 4.97 -8.11 22.96
C LYS A 233 3.55 -8.63 23.19
N GLY A 234 2.58 -8.20 22.39
CA GLY A 234 1.17 -8.32 22.73
C GLY A 234 0.81 -7.53 24.00
N GLY A 235 -0.42 -7.71 24.47
CA GLY A 235 -0.97 -7.06 25.66
C GLY A 235 -2.10 -6.10 25.34
N GLU A 236 -2.39 -5.23 26.29
CA GLU A 236 -3.46 -4.23 26.17
C GLU A 236 -2.94 -2.95 25.50
N TYR A 237 -3.69 -2.49 24.50
CA TYR A 237 -3.40 -1.27 23.77
C TYR A 237 -4.64 -0.37 23.74
N LYS A 238 -4.42 0.93 23.61
CA LYS A 238 -5.47 1.88 23.22
C LYS A 238 -5.39 2.09 21.72
N MET A 239 -6.36 1.56 20.99
CA MET A 239 -6.47 1.79 19.55
C MET A 239 -7.29 3.05 19.30
N THR A 240 -6.74 3.96 18.51
CA THR A 240 -7.48 5.09 17.95
C THR A 240 -8.03 4.65 16.59
N VAL A 241 -9.32 4.90 16.34
CA VAL A 241 -9.94 4.72 15.02
C VAL A 241 -10.32 6.09 14.53
N ALA A 242 -9.71 6.52 13.42
CA ALA A 242 -10.13 7.71 12.71
C ALA A 242 -11.31 7.36 11.78
N TYR A 243 -12.26 8.28 11.64
CA TYR A 243 -13.47 8.01 10.87
C TYR A 243 -14.17 9.29 10.39
N CYS A 244 -14.98 9.14 9.36
CA CYS A 244 -15.96 10.14 8.91
C CYS A 244 -17.39 9.59 9.09
N ALA A 245 -18.28 10.38 9.71
CA ALA A 245 -19.67 9.99 9.90
C ALA A 245 -20.61 11.20 9.86
N GLU A 246 -21.59 11.18 8.96
CA GLU A 246 -22.59 12.26 8.87
C GLU A 246 -23.61 12.24 10.02
N ARG A 247 -23.82 11.09 10.65
CA ARG A 247 -24.76 10.88 11.75
C ARG A 247 -24.18 9.92 12.78
N ASP A 248 -24.76 9.94 13.97
CA ASP A 248 -24.47 8.93 15.00
C ASP A 248 -24.74 7.53 14.44
N CYS A 249 -23.81 6.62 14.67
CA CYS A 249 -23.88 5.24 14.22
C CYS A 249 -23.19 4.30 15.21
N ARG A 250 -23.03 3.04 14.83
CA ARG A 250 -22.30 2.03 15.61
C ARG A 250 -21.24 1.37 14.75
N LEU A 251 -20.11 1.05 15.36
CA LEU A 251 -19.02 0.31 14.75
C LEU A 251 -18.83 -1.00 15.52
N GLU A 252 -18.83 -2.11 14.81
CA GLU A 252 -18.34 -3.40 15.31
C GLU A 252 -16.85 -3.50 15.02
N VAL A 253 -16.05 -3.65 16.08
CA VAL A 253 -14.62 -3.92 16.00
C VAL A 253 -14.37 -5.33 16.51
N THR A 254 -13.76 -6.18 15.69
CA THR A 254 -13.38 -7.55 16.08
C THR A 254 -11.87 -7.66 16.07
N VAL A 255 -11.28 -8.01 17.22
CA VAL A 255 -9.84 -8.22 17.36
C VAL A 255 -9.61 -9.69 17.71
N ASN A 256 -8.90 -10.43 16.87
CA ASN A 256 -8.63 -11.86 17.06
C ASN A 256 -9.89 -12.69 17.36
N GLY A 257 -11.01 -12.37 16.69
CA GLY A 257 -12.32 -13.00 16.89
C GLY A 257 -13.14 -12.46 18.07
N LYS A 258 -12.58 -11.63 18.96
CA LYS A 258 -13.33 -10.98 20.03
C LYS A 258 -14.00 -9.70 19.51
N LYS A 259 -15.34 -9.73 19.41
CA LYS A 259 -16.14 -8.61 18.91
C LYS A 259 -16.51 -7.63 20.03
N ARG A 260 -16.46 -6.34 19.72
CA ARG A 260 -16.97 -5.24 20.53
C ARG A 260 -17.78 -4.29 19.66
N VAL A 261 -18.88 -3.77 20.18
CA VAL A 261 -19.67 -2.72 19.53
C VAL A 261 -19.44 -1.40 20.26
N VAL A 262 -19.15 -0.34 19.50
CA VAL A 262 -18.95 1.01 20.03
C VAL A 262 -19.90 1.99 19.37
N SER A 263 -20.41 2.93 20.15
CA SER A 263 -21.19 4.05 19.64
C SER A 263 -20.24 5.09 19.05
N VAL A 264 -20.57 5.57 17.85
CA VAL A 264 -19.78 6.55 17.10
C VAL A 264 -20.62 7.80 16.93
N LYS A 265 -20.08 8.96 17.31
CA LYS A 265 -20.76 10.24 17.15
C LYS A 265 -20.53 10.80 15.75
N SER A 266 -21.52 11.52 15.21
CA SER A 266 -21.33 12.27 13.97
C SER A 266 -20.06 13.12 14.05
N SER A 267 -19.23 13.04 13.03
CA SER A 267 -18.10 13.94 12.85
C SER A 267 -18.54 15.28 12.25
N GLY A 268 -19.80 15.41 11.83
CA GLY A 268 -20.38 16.63 11.28
C GLY A 268 -20.21 16.77 9.77
N GLY A 269 -19.85 15.70 9.06
CA GLY A 269 -19.80 15.69 7.59
C GLY A 269 -19.07 14.47 7.02
N LYS A 270 -19.28 14.24 5.73
CA LYS A 270 -18.70 13.10 5.00
C LYS A 270 -17.17 13.13 4.88
N ASP A 271 -16.55 14.30 4.95
CA ASP A 271 -15.09 14.49 4.82
C ASP A 271 -14.50 15.18 6.07
N ARG A 272 -15.20 15.10 7.20
CA ARG A 272 -14.71 15.61 8.48
C ARG A 272 -14.26 14.44 9.32
N VAL A 273 -12.96 14.35 9.58
CA VAL A 273 -12.38 13.30 10.41
C VAL A 273 -12.65 13.58 11.88
N ALA A 274 -13.12 12.56 12.59
CA ALA A 274 -13.14 12.48 14.04
C ALA A 274 -12.46 11.17 14.47
N SER A 275 -12.30 10.96 15.77
CA SER A 275 -11.73 9.70 16.26
C SER A 275 -12.42 9.21 17.53
N ILE A 276 -12.36 7.89 17.71
CA ILE A 276 -12.69 7.21 18.96
C ILE A 276 -11.48 6.44 19.44
N VAL A 277 -11.38 6.24 20.75
CA VAL A 277 -10.36 5.40 21.37
C VAL A 277 -11.02 4.24 22.07
N LEU A 278 -10.53 3.02 21.82
CA LEU A 278 -11.00 1.82 22.47
C LEU A 278 -9.83 0.94 22.93
N PRO A 279 -9.93 0.32 24.13
CA PRO A 279 -8.96 -0.69 24.52
C PRO A 279 -9.16 -1.95 23.68
N ILE A 280 -8.04 -2.51 23.22
CA ILE A 280 -7.93 -3.77 22.50
C ILE A 280 -6.86 -4.65 23.14
N GLU A 281 -6.94 -5.95 22.90
CA GLU A 281 -5.96 -6.93 23.35
C GLU A 281 -5.29 -7.56 22.13
N LEU A 282 -3.99 -7.33 21.97
CA LEU A 282 -3.18 -7.92 20.92
C LEU A 282 -2.41 -9.13 21.46
N LYS A 283 -2.26 -10.16 20.64
CA LYS A 283 -1.30 -11.24 20.86
C LYS A 283 0.07 -10.78 20.36
N ALA A 284 1.13 -11.34 20.91
CA ALA A 284 2.46 -11.21 20.31
C ALA A 284 2.44 -11.83 18.90
N GLY A 285 3.03 -11.15 17.93
CA GLY A 285 2.98 -11.49 16.51
C GLY A 285 1.83 -10.80 15.77
N TYR A 286 1.29 -11.49 14.76
CA TYR A 286 0.22 -10.99 13.91
C TYR A 286 -1.17 -11.12 14.54
N ASN A 287 -2.00 -10.13 14.27
CA ASN A 287 -3.34 -9.96 14.80
C ASN A 287 -4.30 -9.63 13.66
N ASP A 288 -5.49 -10.21 13.73
CA ASP A 288 -6.59 -9.92 12.81
C ASP A 288 -7.49 -8.85 13.43
N ILE A 289 -7.66 -7.72 12.74
CA ILE A 289 -8.60 -6.68 13.13
C ILE A 289 -9.62 -6.50 12.02
N ARG A 290 -10.91 -6.55 12.38
CA ARG A 290 -12.03 -6.27 11.46
C ARG A 290 -12.89 -5.14 11.97
N MET A 291 -13.36 -4.33 11.04
CA MET A 291 -14.26 -3.22 11.31
C MET A 291 -15.45 -3.27 10.36
N GLY A 292 -16.65 -3.06 10.86
CA GLY A 292 -17.87 -3.05 10.05
C GLY A 292 -19.10 -2.93 10.93
N ASN A 293 -20.26 -3.30 10.40
CA ASN A 293 -21.48 -3.42 11.19
C ASN A 293 -22.49 -4.29 10.42
N ALA A 294 -22.95 -5.38 11.04
CA ALA A 294 -23.79 -6.36 10.37
C ALA A 294 -25.23 -5.89 10.13
N TYR A 295 -25.69 -4.88 10.89
CA TYR A 295 -27.11 -4.51 10.98
C TYR A 295 -27.40 -3.09 10.46
N SER A 296 -26.37 -2.25 10.33
CA SER A 296 -26.49 -0.88 9.81
C SER A 296 -25.19 -0.45 9.15
N TRP A 297 -25.21 0.68 8.45
CA TRP A 297 -23.97 1.30 7.97
C TRP A 297 -23.05 1.67 9.15
N ALA A 298 -21.77 1.31 9.01
CA ALA A 298 -20.68 1.76 9.86
C ALA A 298 -20.26 3.18 9.44
N PRO A 299 -19.46 3.90 10.24
CA PRO A 299 -18.80 5.10 9.74
C PRO A 299 -17.84 4.74 8.60
N ASP A 300 -17.50 5.72 7.76
CA ASP A 300 -16.38 5.57 6.83
C ASP A 300 -15.08 5.58 7.65
N ILE A 301 -14.15 4.66 7.37
CA ILE A 301 -12.92 4.51 8.15
C ILE A 301 -11.76 5.22 7.44
N ASP A 302 -10.99 5.95 8.23
CA ASP A 302 -9.70 6.58 7.87
C ASP A 302 -8.57 5.77 8.52
#